data_AF-A0A2V5UYG3-F1
#
_entry.id   AF-A0A2V5UYG3-F1
#
_cell.length_a   1.000
_cell.length_b   1.000
_cell.length_c   1.000
_cell.angle_alpha   90.00
_cell.angle_beta   90.00
_cell.angle_gamma   90.00
#
_symmetry.space_group_name_H-M   'P 1'
#
loop_
_entity.id
_entity.type
_entity.pdbx_description
1 polymer ?
#
loop_
_entity_poly.entity_id
_entity_poly.type
_entity_poly.pdbx_seq_one_letter_code
_entity_poly.pdbx_strand_id
1 'polypeptide(L)'
;MSQLPGYGTGGTVHIVVNNQIGFTTLPEDARSSMYATDIAKMIEAPIFHVNGDDPLAVKFVTEMALDFRQEFGRDVVIDMYCYRKHGHQEVDEPSFTQPDLYARIENRPSVAQLYKRELLEAGALSEDDAASLET
;
A
#
# COMPACT_ATOMS: atom_id res chain seq x y z
N MET A 1 2.73 23.53 3.67
CA MET A 1 3.97 24.11 3.11
C MET A 1 4.11 23.87 1.61
N SER A 2 3.54 22.78 1.07
CA SER A 2 3.81 22.27 -0.29
C SER A 2 3.65 23.28 -1.44
N GLN A 3 2.82 24.32 -1.30
CA GLN A 3 2.59 25.34 -2.34
C GLN A 3 3.04 26.76 -1.94
N LEU A 4 3.70 26.92 -0.80
CA LEU A 4 4.15 28.24 -0.36
C LEU A 4 5.43 28.67 -1.10
N PRO A 5 5.54 29.94 -1.54
CA PRO A 5 6.78 30.48 -2.08
C PRO A 5 7.94 30.28 -1.10
N GLY A 6 9.06 29.75 -1.59
CA GLY A 6 10.25 29.45 -0.76
C GLY A 6 10.23 28.11 -0.01
N TYR A 7 9.10 27.37 -0.02
CA TYR A 7 8.98 26.06 0.62
C TYR A 7 8.52 24.94 -0.33
N GLY A 8 7.86 25.29 -1.44
CA GLY A 8 7.37 24.31 -2.40
C GLY A 8 8.50 23.54 -3.11
N THR A 9 8.27 22.25 -3.35
CA THR A 9 9.21 21.33 -4.02
C THR A 9 8.70 20.83 -5.38
N GLY A 10 7.65 21.45 -5.92
CA GLY A 10 6.98 21.00 -7.15
C GLY A 10 6.13 19.76 -6.96
N GLY A 11 5.53 19.60 -5.77
CA GLY A 11 4.70 18.45 -5.43
C GLY A 11 5.48 17.26 -4.90
N THR A 12 4.95 16.61 -3.86
CA THR A 12 5.48 15.38 -3.28
C THR A 12 4.56 14.20 -3.58
N VAL A 13 5.14 13.07 -4.03
CA VAL A 13 4.41 11.81 -4.09
C VAL A 13 4.50 11.15 -2.73
N HIS A 14 3.36 10.98 -2.08
CA HIS A 14 3.27 10.31 -0.78
C HIS A 14 2.77 8.89 -0.99
N ILE A 15 3.46 7.90 -0.43
CA ILE A 15 3.01 6.51 -0.41
C ILE A 15 2.77 6.12 1.04
N VAL A 16 1.53 5.83 1.38
CA VAL A 16 1.14 5.30 2.69
C VAL A 16 1.04 3.79 2.57
N VAL A 17 1.94 3.09 3.27
CA VAL A 17 1.88 1.63 3.42
C VAL A 17 0.83 1.32 4.49
N ASN A 18 -0.41 1.21 4.06
CA ASN A 18 -1.56 1.05 4.93
C ASN A 18 -1.78 -0.44 5.23
N ASN A 19 -0.98 -0.94 6.16
CA ASN A 19 -1.09 -2.30 6.69
C ASN A 19 -2.25 -2.50 7.67
N GLN A 20 -3.12 -1.49 7.82
CA GLN A 20 -4.35 -1.50 8.61
C GLN A 20 -4.15 -1.68 10.13
N ILE A 21 -2.93 -1.54 10.67
CA ILE A 21 -2.67 -1.65 12.11
C ILE A 21 -1.45 -0.82 12.56
N GLY A 22 -1.60 -0.04 13.61
CA GLY A 22 -0.51 0.72 14.24
C GLY A 22 -0.09 0.07 15.55
N PHE A 23 1.08 -0.56 15.60
CA PHE A 23 1.47 -1.42 16.74
C PHE A 23 0.41 -2.51 17.00
N THR A 24 -0.45 -2.32 18.00
CA THR A 24 -1.60 -3.15 18.37
C THR A 24 -2.95 -2.46 18.13
N THR A 25 -2.95 -1.18 17.78
CA THR A 25 -4.13 -0.31 17.66
C THR A 25 -4.78 -0.44 16.28
N LEU A 26 -6.12 -0.58 16.27
CA LEU A 26 -6.91 -0.70 15.06
C LEU A 26 -7.20 0.68 14.41
N PRO A 27 -7.54 0.69 13.10
CA PRO A 27 -7.89 1.90 12.37
C PRO A 27 -8.96 2.76 13.03
N GLU A 28 -9.98 2.13 13.60
CA GLU A 28 -11.13 2.75 14.26
C GLU A 28 -10.76 3.52 15.54
N ASP A 29 -9.71 3.07 16.23
CA ASP A 29 -9.19 3.73 17.43
C ASP A 29 -8.11 4.78 17.11
N ALA A 30 -7.48 4.68 15.93
CA ALA A 30 -6.34 5.51 15.55
C ALA A 30 -6.72 6.84 14.88
N ARG A 31 -7.94 6.95 14.33
CA ARG A 31 -8.39 8.13 13.60
C ARG A 31 -9.90 8.30 13.66
N SER A 32 -10.36 9.54 13.46
CA SER A 32 -11.79 9.90 13.44
C SER A 32 -12.34 10.11 12.02
N SER A 33 -11.67 9.56 11.01
CA SER A 33 -12.04 9.68 9.60
C SER A 33 -11.95 8.31 8.90
N MET A 34 -12.52 8.20 7.70
CA MET A 34 -12.62 6.92 7.00
C MET A 34 -11.23 6.41 6.58
N TYR A 35 -10.42 7.27 5.95
CA TYR A 35 -9.13 6.91 5.38
C TYR A 35 -7.97 7.49 6.19
N ALA A 36 -6.86 6.75 6.29
CA ALA A 36 -5.62 7.25 6.90
C ALA A 36 -5.06 8.48 6.15
N THR A 37 -5.44 8.63 4.89
CA THR A 37 -4.99 9.67 3.96
C THR A 37 -5.94 10.88 3.89
N ASP A 38 -7.02 10.91 4.67
CA ASP A 38 -7.98 12.04 4.68
C ASP A 38 -7.32 13.37 5.05
N ILE A 39 -6.19 13.35 5.76
CA ILE A 39 -5.40 14.54 6.05
C ILE A 39 -4.97 15.28 4.77
N ALA A 40 -4.73 14.56 3.67
CA ALA A 40 -4.30 15.15 2.40
C ALA A 40 -5.39 16.01 1.73
N LYS A 41 -6.66 15.82 2.12
CA LYS A 41 -7.78 16.66 1.66
C LYS A 41 -7.61 18.11 2.10
N MET A 42 -6.85 18.40 3.15
CA MET A 42 -6.58 19.76 3.61
C MET A 42 -5.88 20.64 2.56
N ILE A 43 -5.14 20.03 1.63
CA ILE A 43 -4.46 20.70 0.51
C ILE A 43 -5.06 20.31 -0.86
N GLU A 44 -6.22 19.65 -0.84
CA GLU A 44 -6.91 19.15 -2.02
C GLU A 44 -6.00 18.31 -2.93
N ALA A 45 -5.09 17.53 -2.33
CA ALA A 45 -4.26 16.60 -3.08
C ALA A 45 -5.12 15.41 -3.54
N PRO A 46 -4.97 14.92 -4.80
CA PRO A 46 -5.60 13.69 -5.21
C PRO A 46 -5.09 12.52 -4.36
N ILE A 47 -6.01 11.59 -4.07
CA ILE A 47 -5.75 10.40 -3.26
C ILE A 47 -6.20 9.19 -4.08
N PHE A 48 -5.29 8.25 -4.27
CA PHE A 48 -5.58 6.96 -4.88
C PHE A 48 -5.52 5.87 -3.82
N HIS A 49 -6.62 5.18 -3.60
CA HIS A 49 -6.65 3.98 -2.76
C HIS A 49 -6.48 2.76 -3.66
N VAL A 50 -5.46 1.96 -3.40
CA VAL A 50 -5.08 0.81 -4.24
C VAL A 50 -4.87 -0.43 -3.41
N ASN A 51 -5.30 -1.58 -3.94
CA ASN A 51 -5.07 -2.87 -3.32
C ASN A 51 -3.61 -3.30 -3.53
N GLY A 52 -2.84 -3.45 -2.46
CA GLY A 52 -1.44 -3.88 -2.50
C GLY A 52 -1.25 -5.34 -2.95
N ASP A 53 -2.32 -6.13 -2.96
CA ASP A 53 -2.28 -7.50 -3.50
C ASP A 53 -2.41 -7.56 -5.04
N ASP A 54 -2.62 -6.41 -5.70
CA ASP A 54 -2.61 -6.26 -7.15
C ASP A 54 -1.41 -5.37 -7.57
N PRO A 55 -0.25 -5.98 -7.88
CA PRO A 55 0.95 -5.24 -8.26
C PRO A 55 0.79 -4.39 -9.53
N LEU A 56 -0.09 -4.80 -10.46
CA LEU A 56 -0.33 -4.06 -11.70
C LEU A 56 -1.15 -2.80 -11.45
N ALA A 57 -2.17 -2.88 -10.59
CA ALA A 57 -2.91 -1.71 -10.15
C ALA A 57 -2.00 -0.73 -9.38
N VAL A 58 -1.13 -1.24 -8.50
CA VAL A 58 -0.13 -0.41 -7.79
C VAL A 58 0.80 0.29 -8.77
N LYS A 59 1.33 -0.42 -9.77
CA LYS A 59 2.15 0.16 -10.85
C LYS A 59 1.39 1.29 -11.57
N PHE A 60 0.17 0.99 -12.02
CA PHE A 60 -0.65 1.94 -12.77
C PHE A 60 -0.95 3.22 -11.99
N VAL A 61 -1.34 3.09 -10.72
CA VAL A 61 -1.60 4.24 -9.84
C VAL A 61 -0.32 5.03 -9.58
N THR A 62 0.83 4.35 -9.47
CA THR A 62 2.13 5.01 -9.30
C THR A 62 2.50 5.84 -10.53
N GLU A 63 2.32 5.30 -11.72
CA GLU A 63 2.54 6.03 -12.98
C GLU A 63 1.60 7.25 -13.07
N MET A 64 0.32 7.07 -12.76
CA MET A 64 -0.67 8.18 -12.74
C MET A 64 -0.32 9.27 -11.73
N ALA A 65 0.15 8.90 -10.54
CA ALA A 65 0.58 9.85 -9.52
C ALA A 65 1.81 10.65 -9.97
N LEU A 66 2.78 9.98 -10.59
CA LEU A 66 3.95 10.64 -11.17
C LEU A 66 3.54 11.62 -12.27
N ASP A 67 2.68 11.20 -13.19
CA ASP A 67 2.17 12.05 -14.27
C ASP A 67 1.44 13.29 -13.71
N PHE A 68 0.57 13.11 -12.71
CA PHE A 68 -0.11 14.22 -12.03
C PHE A 68 0.89 15.21 -11.39
N ARG A 69 1.89 14.69 -10.67
CA ARG A 69 2.92 15.54 -10.06
C ARG A 69 3.68 16.32 -11.12
N GLN A 70 4.07 15.69 -12.22
CA GLN A 70 4.85 16.33 -13.28
C GLN A 70 4.05 17.40 -14.03
N GLU A 71 2.77 17.15 -14.30
CA GLU A 71 1.89 18.09 -14.99
C GLU A 71 1.50 19.29 -14.11
N PHE A 72 1.13 19.03 -12.84
CA PHE A 72 0.52 20.05 -11.99
C PHE A 72 1.44 20.62 -10.90
N GLY A 73 2.59 19.99 -10.61
CA GLY A 73 3.50 20.43 -9.55
C GLY A 73 2.89 20.39 -8.15
N ARG A 74 1.92 19.49 -7.92
CA ARG A 74 1.15 19.36 -6.67
C ARG A 74 1.37 18.00 -6.01
N ASP A 75 1.15 17.96 -4.70
CA ASP A 75 1.21 16.72 -3.93
C ASP A 75 0.12 15.74 -4.40
N VAL A 76 0.43 14.46 -4.32
CA VAL A 76 -0.47 13.34 -4.63
C VAL A 76 -0.20 12.22 -3.64
N VAL A 77 -1.24 11.50 -3.24
CA VAL A 77 -1.15 10.45 -2.23
C VAL A 77 -1.62 9.12 -2.79
N ILE A 78 -0.82 8.09 -2.58
CA ILE A 78 -1.16 6.69 -2.84
C ILE A 78 -1.34 6.02 -1.48
N ASP A 79 -2.56 5.57 -1.21
CA ASP A 79 -2.94 4.76 -0.05
C ASP A 79 -2.96 3.29 -0.46
N MET A 80 -1.84 2.61 -0.23
CA MET A 80 -1.68 1.20 -0.60
C MET A 80 -2.16 0.32 0.55
N TYR A 81 -3.34 -0.26 0.39
CA TYR A 81 -3.92 -1.18 1.35
C TYR A 81 -3.20 -2.52 1.29
N CYS A 82 -2.60 -2.91 2.41
CA CYS A 82 -1.90 -4.18 2.55
C CYS A 82 -2.12 -4.76 3.94
N TYR A 83 -1.25 -5.67 4.36
CA TYR A 83 -1.26 -6.27 5.69
C TYR A 83 0.17 -6.42 6.21
N ARG A 84 0.32 -6.58 7.54
CA ARG A 84 1.62 -6.89 8.16
C ARG A 84 1.66 -8.37 8.52
N LYS A 85 2.58 -9.12 7.92
CA LYS A 85 2.68 -10.58 8.11
C LYS A 85 3.09 -10.96 9.54
N HIS A 86 3.99 -10.19 10.13
CA HIS A 86 4.53 -10.43 11.48
C HIS A 86 3.99 -9.39 12.47
N GLY A 87 4.40 -9.52 13.74
CA GLY A 87 4.15 -8.50 14.77
C GLY A 87 4.72 -7.13 14.40
N HIS A 88 4.57 -6.15 15.31
CA HIS A 88 5.12 -4.82 15.05
C HIS A 88 6.64 -4.86 14.90
N GLN A 89 7.28 -5.67 15.74
CA GLN A 89 8.58 -6.27 15.51
C GLN A 89 8.44 -7.76 15.21
N GLU A 90 9.47 -8.38 14.65
CA GLU A 90 9.46 -9.79 14.26
C GLU A 90 9.32 -10.75 15.44
N VAL A 91 9.70 -10.30 16.65
CA VAL A 91 9.60 -11.07 17.90
C VAL A 91 8.28 -10.84 18.65
N ASP A 92 7.47 -9.88 18.20
CA ASP A 92 6.19 -9.59 18.83
C ASP A 92 5.16 -10.64 18.41
N GLU A 93 4.32 -11.07 19.35
CA GLU A 93 3.20 -11.96 19.10
C GLU A 93 1.91 -11.14 18.94
N PRO A 94 1.46 -10.86 17.71
CA PRO A 94 0.33 -9.96 17.47
C PRO A 94 -1.03 -10.58 17.78
N SER A 95 -1.13 -11.92 17.82
CA SER A 95 -2.38 -12.61 18.11
C SER A 95 -2.91 -12.34 19.53
N PHE A 96 -2.05 -11.87 20.44
CA PHE A 96 -2.47 -11.46 21.79
C PHE A 96 -3.43 -10.27 21.80
N THR A 97 -3.39 -9.43 20.77
CA THR A 97 -4.24 -8.23 20.70
C THR A 97 -5.19 -8.27 19.51
N GLN A 98 -4.79 -8.87 18.39
CA GLN A 98 -5.57 -8.91 17.15
C GLN A 98 -5.67 -10.34 16.58
N PRO A 99 -6.23 -11.32 17.33
CA PRO A 99 -6.22 -12.74 16.94
C PRO A 99 -6.94 -13.00 15.61
N ASP A 100 -8.13 -12.42 15.40
CA ASP A 100 -8.93 -12.67 14.20
C ASP A 100 -8.27 -12.12 12.93
N LEU A 101 -7.60 -10.97 13.04
CA LEU A 101 -6.88 -10.36 11.92
C LEU A 101 -5.70 -11.25 11.51
N TYR A 102 -4.89 -11.69 12.46
CA TYR A 102 -3.71 -12.49 12.17
C TYR A 102 -4.05 -13.92 11.73
N ALA A 103 -5.14 -14.50 12.23
CA ALA A 103 -5.66 -15.76 11.70
C ALA A 103 -6.02 -15.67 10.19
N ARG A 104 -6.55 -14.53 9.73
CA ARG A 104 -6.82 -14.31 8.29
C ARG A 104 -5.54 -14.10 7.48
N ILE A 105 -4.57 -13.39 8.04
CA ILE A 105 -3.27 -13.12 7.40
C ILE A 105 -2.46 -14.40 7.23
N GLU A 106 -2.43 -15.26 8.24
CA GLU A 106 -1.70 -16.53 8.21
C GLU A 106 -2.21 -17.48 7.10
N ASN A 107 -3.52 -17.48 6.86
CA ASN A 107 -4.16 -18.28 5.82
C ASN A 107 -4.10 -17.65 4.42
N ARG A 108 -3.46 -16.47 4.26
CA ARG A 108 -3.39 -15.75 2.98
C ARG A 108 -2.08 -16.09 2.24
N PRO A 109 -2.15 -16.54 0.97
CA PRO A 109 -0.95 -16.64 0.13
C PRO A 109 -0.26 -15.29 -0.01
N SER A 110 1.06 -15.28 -0.15
CA SER A 110 1.80 -14.02 -0.33
C SER A 110 1.41 -13.35 -1.65
N VAL A 111 1.56 -12.02 -1.71
CA VAL A 111 1.34 -11.25 -2.96
C VAL A 111 2.17 -11.82 -4.12
N ALA A 112 3.42 -12.22 -3.84
CA ALA A 112 4.28 -12.85 -4.84
C ALA A 112 3.70 -14.17 -5.38
N GLN A 113 3.13 -15.02 -4.50
CA GLN A 113 2.48 -16.26 -4.91
C GLN A 113 1.21 -16.01 -5.72
N LEU A 114 0.38 -15.04 -5.30
CA LEU A 114 -0.85 -14.67 -6.02
C LEU A 114 -0.52 -14.18 -7.42
N TYR A 115 0.42 -13.25 -7.54
CA TYR A 115 0.80 -12.67 -8.84
C TYR A 115 1.52 -13.68 -9.74
N LYS A 116 2.39 -14.54 -9.18
CA LYS A 116 3.01 -15.65 -9.93
C LYS A 116 1.94 -16.56 -10.55
N ARG A 117 0.90 -16.91 -9.79
CA ARG A 117 -0.21 -17.73 -10.30
C ARG A 117 -0.96 -17.01 -11.42
N GLU A 118 -1.28 -15.73 -11.26
CA GLU A 118 -1.94 -14.94 -12.30
C GLU A 118 -1.13 -14.89 -13.60
N LEU A 119 0.20 -14.73 -13.52
CA LEU A 119 1.07 -14.71 -14.70
C LEU A 119 1.14 -16.06 -15.42
N LEU A 120 1.18 -17.17 -14.66
CA LEU A 120 1.12 -18.53 -15.20
C LEU A 120 -0.22 -18.80 -15.90
N GLU A 121 -1.34 -18.43 -15.25
CA GLU A 121 -2.69 -18.57 -15.82
C GLU A 121 -2.87 -17.73 -17.09
N ALA A 122 -2.26 -16.55 -17.14
CA ALA A 122 -2.25 -15.68 -18.33
C ALA A 122 -1.28 -16.15 -19.43
N GLY A 123 -0.44 -17.16 -19.18
CA GLY A 123 0.62 -17.60 -20.09
C GLY A 123 1.72 -16.56 -20.33
N ALA A 124 1.81 -15.54 -19.47
CA ALA A 124 2.82 -14.49 -19.53
C ALA A 124 4.15 -14.93 -18.87
N LEU A 125 4.13 -16.03 -18.11
CA LEU A 125 5.28 -16.65 -17.47
C LEU A 125 5.26 -18.15 -17.75
N SER A 126 6.40 -18.75 -18.10
CA SER A 126 6.52 -20.20 -18.26
C SER A 126 6.71 -20.90 -16.92
N GLU A 127 6.41 -22.21 -16.82
CA GLU A 127 6.65 -22.98 -15.60
C GLU A 127 8.15 -23.03 -15.22
N ASP A 128 9.04 -23.13 -16.21
CA ASP A 128 10.49 -23.15 -16.00
C ASP A 128 10.99 -21.80 -15.45
N ASP A 129 10.52 -20.68 -16.01
CA ASP A 129 10.87 -19.34 -15.53
C ASP A 129 10.29 -19.09 -14.13
N ALA A 130 9.05 -19.51 -13.91
CA ALA A 130 8.38 -19.45 -12.61
C ALA A 130 9.15 -20.20 -11.51
N ALA A 131 9.71 -21.37 -11.83
CA ALA A 131 10.53 -22.15 -10.90
C ALA A 131 11.87 -21.47 -10.61
N SER A 132 12.46 -20.78 -11.59
CA SER A 132 13.73 -20.04 -11.41
C SER A 132 13.62 -18.83 -10.49
N LEU A 133 12.41 -18.30 -10.29
CA LEU A 133 12.13 -17.13 -9.45
C LEU A 133 11.88 -17.49 -7.97
N GLU A 134 11.89 -18.77 -7.60
CA GLU A 134 11.72 -19.18 -6.21
C GLU A 134 12.97 -18.84 -5.39
N THR A 135 12.80 -17.96 -4.39
CA THR A 135 13.79 -17.67 -3.34
C THR A 135 13.21 -18.01 -1.98
#